data_AF-A0A954GV55-F1
#
_entry.id   AF-A0A954GV55-F1
#
_cell.length_a   1.000
_cell.length_b   1.000
_cell.length_c   1.000
_cell.angle_alpha   90.00
_cell.angle_beta   90.00
_cell.angle_gamma   90.00
#
_symmetry.space_group_name_H-M   'P 1'
#
loop_
_entity.id
_entity.type
_entity.pdbx_description
1 polymer ?
#
loop_
_entity_poly.entity_id
_entity_poly.type
_entity_poly.pdbx_seq_one_letter_code
_entity_poly.pdbx_strand_id
1 'polypeptide(L)'
;MSTIDLLEQPAEIQELQARMEKLEARLNDAPDPNTMNLLVFDASRDRLLAAFVMANGAAACGMNVSMFFTFWGTAALKKDAAQSRGKSWVEWAFGWMLPRGAGRTALSQMDMCGLGRMLMQSEMKKKNI
;
A
#
# COMPACT_ATOMS: atom_id res chain seq x y z
N MET A 1 19.32 -48.04 29.79
CA MET A 1 19.28 -46.58 29.53
C MET A 1 18.18 -46.03 30.41
N SER A 2 18.54 -45.74 31.67
CA SER A 2 17.59 -45.52 32.76
C SER A 2 16.93 -44.15 32.63
N THR A 3 15.68 -44.04 33.05
CA THR A 3 14.85 -42.82 33.15
C THR A 3 15.45 -41.69 34.01
N ILE A 4 16.69 -41.84 34.48
CA ILE A 4 17.45 -40.90 35.31
C ILE A 4 18.25 -39.89 34.46
N ASP A 5 18.59 -40.20 33.20
CA ASP A 5 19.27 -39.25 32.27
C ASP A 5 18.37 -38.06 31.84
N LEU A 6 17.07 -38.11 32.16
CA LEU A 6 16.12 -37.01 31.91
C LEU A 6 16.10 -35.96 33.02
N LEU A 7 16.72 -36.23 34.18
CA LEU A 7 16.74 -35.32 35.34
C LEU A 7 18.06 -34.52 35.48
N GLU A 8 19.09 -34.85 34.69
CA GLU A 8 20.38 -34.13 34.65
C GLU A 8 20.48 -33.06 33.55
N GLN A 9 19.38 -32.75 32.86
CA GLN A 9 19.30 -31.63 31.90
C GLN A 9 18.68 -30.32 32.46
N PRO A 10 18.64 -30.01 33.78
CA PRO A 10 17.95 -28.81 34.24
C PRO A 10 18.65 -27.54 33.76
N ALA A 11 19.97 -27.55 33.61
CA ALA A 11 20.73 -26.40 33.10
C ALA A 11 20.43 -26.12 31.62
N GLU A 12 20.35 -27.16 30.79
CA GLU A 12 20.09 -27.05 29.35
C GLU A 12 18.62 -26.67 29.07
N ILE A 13 17.68 -27.24 29.83
CA ILE A 13 16.26 -26.88 29.78
C ILE A 13 16.04 -25.44 30.24
N GLN A 14 16.76 -25.00 31.27
CA GLN A 14 16.64 -23.64 31.81
C GLN A 14 17.27 -22.60 30.86
N GLU A 15 18.37 -22.95 30.18
CA GLU A 15 18.94 -22.13 29.10
C GLU A 15 17.99 -22.03 27.90
N LEU A 16 17.37 -23.14 27.50
CA LEU A 16 16.36 -23.16 26.43
C LEU A 16 15.13 -22.34 26.79
N GLN A 17 14.64 -22.42 28.03
CA GLN A 17 13.53 -21.60 28.54
C GLN A 17 13.87 -20.11 28.50
N ALA A 18 15.06 -19.72 28.98
CA ALA A 18 15.51 -18.33 28.92
C ALA A 18 15.67 -17.84 27.47
N ARG A 19 16.06 -18.72 26.55
CA ARG A 19 16.16 -18.41 25.11
C ARG A 19 14.79 -18.28 24.44
N MET A 20 13.82 -19.12 24.83
CA MET A 20 12.43 -19.03 24.38
C MET A 20 11.77 -17.73 24.87
N GLU A 21 11.91 -17.39 26.15
CA GLU A 21 11.40 -16.15 26.73
C GLU A 21 12.00 -14.91 26.05
N LYS A 22 13.30 -14.93 25.77
CA LYS A 22 13.98 -13.87 25.03
C LYS A 22 13.54 -13.79 23.57
N LEU A 23 13.18 -14.91 22.93
CA LEU A 23 12.63 -14.93 21.57
C LEU A 23 11.19 -14.42 21.54
N GLU A 24 10.35 -14.83 22.48
CA GLU A 24 8.96 -14.37 22.63
C GLU A 24 8.90 -12.87 22.91
N ALA A 25 9.76 -12.36 23.81
CA ALA A 25 9.89 -10.93 24.05
C ALA A 25 10.29 -10.15 22.79
N ARG A 26 11.20 -10.70 21.98
CA ARG A 26 11.60 -10.09 20.69
C ARG A 26 10.50 -10.17 19.63
N LEU A 27 9.67 -11.22 19.64
CA LEU A 27 8.54 -11.38 18.73
C LEU A 27 7.41 -10.38 19.06
N ASN A 28 7.14 -10.16 20.35
CA ASN A 28 6.10 -9.22 20.79
C ASN A 28 6.44 -7.75 20.47
N ASP A 29 7.72 -7.40 20.40
CA ASP A 29 8.20 -6.05 20.11
C ASP A 29 8.58 -5.84 18.62
N ALA A 30 8.61 -6.94 17.85
CA ALA A 30 8.91 -6.87 16.43
C ALA A 30 7.69 -6.34 15.65
N PRO A 31 7.90 -5.51 14.61
CA PRO A 31 6.85 -5.16 13.68
C PRO A 31 6.25 -6.42 13.08
N ASP A 32 4.92 -6.49 13.00
CA ASP A 32 4.21 -7.62 12.40
C ASP A 32 4.78 -7.85 10.97
N PRO A 33 5.44 -9.00 10.72
CA PRO A 33 6.06 -9.28 9.42
C PRO A 33 5.02 -9.39 8.30
N ASN A 34 3.74 -9.52 8.65
CA ASN A 34 2.64 -9.66 7.72
C ASN A 34 1.97 -8.31 7.39
N THR A 35 2.75 -7.23 7.35
CA THR A 35 2.28 -5.87 7.01
C THR A 35 2.93 -5.34 5.73
N MET A 36 2.18 -4.60 4.92
CA MET A 36 2.67 -3.92 3.72
C MET A 36 2.32 -2.44 3.76
N ASN A 37 3.32 -1.57 3.70
CA ASN A 37 3.13 -0.12 3.68
C ASN A 37 3.53 0.45 2.30
N LEU A 38 2.61 1.15 1.63
CA LEU A 38 2.83 1.76 0.33
C LEU A 38 2.73 3.29 0.41
N LEU A 39 3.78 3.99 0.02
CA LEU A 39 3.77 5.45 -0.14
C LEU A 39 3.49 5.81 -1.59
N VAL A 40 2.36 6.46 -1.84
CA VAL A 40 1.89 6.85 -3.17
C VAL A 40 2.06 8.35 -3.36
N PHE A 41 3.16 8.74 -4.01
CA PHE A 41 3.51 10.14 -4.28
C PHE A 41 2.93 10.66 -5.61
N ASP A 42 2.89 9.81 -6.64
CA ASP A 42 2.43 10.18 -7.98
C ASP A 42 1.05 9.59 -8.29
N ALA A 43 0.28 10.33 -9.08
CA ALA A 43 -1.08 9.99 -9.45
C ALA A 43 -1.19 9.47 -10.91
N SER A 44 -0.09 9.14 -11.60
CA SER A 44 -0.22 8.61 -12.97
C SER A 44 -1.00 7.29 -13.00
N ARG A 45 -1.81 7.10 -14.04
CA ARG A 45 -2.79 6.02 -14.14
C ARG A 45 -2.18 4.63 -13.96
N ASP A 46 -1.06 4.40 -14.62
CA ASP A 46 -0.29 3.16 -14.62
C ASP A 46 0.43 2.90 -13.30
N ARG A 47 1.00 3.94 -12.66
CA ARG A 47 1.63 3.82 -11.35
C ARG A 47 0.61 3.58 -10.24
N LEU A 48 -0.54 4.25 -10.30
CA LEU A 48 -1.67 3.97 -9.42
C LEU A 48 -2.18 2.54 -9.60
N LEU A 49 -2.39 2.10 -10.86
CA LEU A 49 -2.84 0.74 -11.14
C LEU A 49 -1.85 -0.30 -10.57
N ALA A 50 -0.55 -0.12 -10.77
CA ALA A 50 0.47 -0.99 -10.20
C ALA A 50 0.42 -1.02 -8.67
N ALA A 51 0.28 0.15 -8.02
CA ALA A 51 0.16 0.24 -6.56
C ALA A 51 -1.06 -0.53 -6.04
N PHE A 52 -2.22 -0.41 -6.68
CA PHE A 52 -3.42 -1.14 -6.30
C PHE A 52 -3.35 -2.63 -6.60
N VAL A 53 -2.72 -3.04 -7.70
CA VAL A 53 -2.48 -4.48 -7.99
C VAL A 53 -1.61 -5.11 -6.91
N MET A 54 -0.53 -4.43 -6.51
CA MET A 54 0.33 -4.91 -5.41
C MET A 54 -0.42 -4.96 -4.08
N ALA A 55 -1.16 -3.89 -3.75
CA ALA A 55 -1.96 -3.83 -2.52
C ALA A 55 -3.00 -4.95 -2.46
N ASN A 56 -3.75 -5.18 -3.54
CA ASN A 56 -4.75 -6.24 -3.60
C ASN A 56 -4.09 -7.62 -3.54
N GLY A 57 -2.94 -7.82 -4.18
CA GLY A 57 -2.19 -9.07 -4.08
C GLY A 57 -1.75 -9.38 -2.65
N ALA A 58 -1.18 -8.40 -1.95
CA ALA A 58 -0.80 -8.54 -0.55
C ALA A 58 -2.00 -8.79 0.37
N ALA A 59 -3.10 -8.05 0.17
CA ALA A 59 -4.33 -8.25 0.91
C ALA A 59 -4.94 -9.65 0.70
N ALA A 60 -4.89 -10.17 -0.53
CA ALA A 60 -5.34 -11.53 -0.85
C ALA A 60 -4.48 -12.62 -0.18
N CYS A 61 -3.20 -12.34 0.08
CA CYS A 61 -2.31 -13.19 0.86
C CYS A 61 -2.52 -13.08 2.39
N GLY A 62 -3.49 -12.28 2.84
CA GLY A 62 -3.76 -12.05 4.27
C GLY A 62 -2.82 -11.05 4.94
N MET A 63 -2.07 -10.25 4.18
CA MET A 63 -1.24 -9.18 4.74
C MET A 63 -2.09 -7.96 5.12
N ASN A 64 -1.72 -7.29 6.20
CA ASN A 64 -2.28 -6.00 6.58
C ASN A 64 -1.67 -4.87 5.73
N VAL A 65 -2.44 -4.37 4.76
CA VAL A 65 -1.97 -3.36 3.80
C VAL A 65 -2.39 -1.95 4.21
N SER A 66 -1.43 -1.04 4.31
CA SER A 66 -1.65 0.40 4.53
C SER A 66 -1.10 1.21 3.36
N MET A 67 -1.91 2.09 2.77
CA MET A 67 -1.50 2.98 1.70
C MET A 67 -1.54 4.44 2.16
N PHE A 68 -0.41 5.14 2.04
CA PHE A 68 -0.29 6.56 2.37
C PHE A 68 -0.17 7.40 1.10
N PHE A 69 -1.20 8.19 0.81
CA PHE A 69 -1.23 9.09 -0.35
C PHE A 69 -0.77 10.49 0.05
N THR A 70 0.22 11.01 -0.65
CA THR A 70 0.81 12.32 -0.37
C THR A 70 1.07 13.10 -1.65
N PHE A 71 1.28 14.42 -1.53
CA PHE A 71 1.48 15.35 -2.65
C PHE A 71 0.47 15.12 -3.78
N TRP A 72 0.96 14.87 -4.99
CA TRP A 72 0.16 14.67 -6.20
C TRP A 72 -0.66 13.38 -6.15
N GLY A 73 -0.22 12.37 -5.39
CA GLY A 73 -0.96 11.13 -5.15
C GLY A 73 -2.34 11.37 -4.52
N THR A 74 -2.52 12.44 -3.75
CA THR A 74 -3.83 12.81 -3.18
C THR A 74 -4.88 13.13 -4.25
N ALA A 75 -4.45 13.52 -5.47
CA ALA A 75 -5.36 13.77 -6.58
C ALA A 75 -6.13 12.50 -7.00
N ALA A 76 -5.57 11.31 -6.77
CA ALA A 76 -6.23 10.02 -7.02
C ALA A 76 -7.46 9.82 -6.12
N LEU A 77 -7.42 10.35 -4.88
CA LEU A 77 -8.48 10.22 -3.87
C LEU A 77 -9.54 11.33 -3.96
N LYS A 78 -9.34 12.32 -4.83
CA LYS A 78 -10.23 13.47 -4.97
C LYS A 78 -11.58 13.03 -5.55
N LYS A 79 -12.66 13.20 -4.79
CA LYS A 79 -14.04 12.94 -5.23
C LYS A 79 -14.42 13.82 -6.43
N ASP A 80 -15.24 13.29 -7.32
CA ASP A 80 -15.74 14.03 -8.50
C ASP A 80 -16.70 15.16 -8.15
N ALA A 81 -17.47 15.03 -7.05
CA ALA A 81 -18.38 16.07 -6.58
C ALA A 81 -17.61 17.31 -6.11
N ALA A 82 -17.93 18.46 -6.69
CA ALA A 82 -17.28 19.73 -6.38
C ALA A 82 -17.64 20.22 -4.97
N GLN A 83 -16.71 20.06 -4.02
CA GLN A 83 -16.73 20.80 -2.76
C GLN A 83 -16.25 22.23 -3.08
N SER A 84 -17.15 23.16 -3.44
CA SER A 84 -16.77 24.49 -3.97
C SER A 84 -17.28 25.68 -3.15
N ARG A 85 -17.45 25.56 -1.83
CA ARG A 85 -17.72 26.74 -0.99
C ARG A 85 -16.43 27.19 -0.29
N GLY A 86 -16.07 28.47 -0.46
CA GLY A 86 -15.06 29.16 0.34
C GLY A 86 -13.58 29.01 -0.06
N LYS A 87 -13.25 28.63 -1.30
CA LYS A 87 -11.86 28.44 -1.73
C LYS A 87 -11.14 29.75 -2.02
N SER A 88 -9.88 29.86 -1.59
CA SER A 88 -8.99 30.94 -2.03
C SER A 88 -8.75 30.87 -3.55
N TRP A 89 -8.31 31.98 -4.16
CA TRP A 89 -8.03 32.03 -5.60
C TRP A 89 -6.98 31.00 -6.03
N VAL A 90 -5.98 30.75 -5.18
CA VAL A 90 -4.95 29.73 -5.36
C VAL A 90 -5.53 28.31 -5.28
N GLU A 91 -6.37 28.02 -4.28
CA GLU A 91 -7.06 26.72 -4.18
C GLU A 91 -8.01 26.45 -5.34
N TRP A 92 -8.62 27.49 -5.89
CA TRP A 92 -9.45 27.39 -7.08
C TRP A 92 -8.60 27.03 -8.31
N ALA A 93 -7.48 27.73 -8.52
CA ALA A 93 -6.54 27.45 -9.59
C ALA A 93 -5.92 26.04 -9.48
N PHE A 94 -5.41 25.66 -8.30
CA PHE A 94 -4.94 24.29 -8.03
C PHE A 94 -6.06 23.26 -8.19
N GLY A 95 -7.27 23.61 -7.78
CA GLY A 95 -8.45 22.79 -7.95
C GLY A 95 -8.74 22.47 -9.41
N TRP A 96 -8.48 23.40 -10.34
CA TRP A 96 -8.66 23.25 -11.78
C TRP A 96 -7.48 22.53 -12.45
N MET A 97 -6.25 22.81 -12.02
CA MET A 97 -5.03 22.20 -12.55
C MET A 97 -4.86 20.73 -12.15
N LEU A 98 -5.28 20.35 -10.93
CA LEU A 98 -5.18 18.98 -10.45
C LEU A 98 -6.26 18.08 -11.06
N PRO A 99 -5.88 16.92 -11.64
CA PRO A 99 -6.84 15.96 -12.15
C PRO A 99 -7.82 15.54 -11.05
N ARG A 100 -9.09 15.39 -11.43
CA ARG A 100 -10.17 14.98 -10.52
C ARG A 100 -10.36 13.47 -10.61
N GLY A 101 -9.89 12.77 -9.58
CA GLY A 101 -10.07 11.34 -9.42
C GLY A 101 -9.16 10.49 -10.31
N ALA A 102 -8.99 9.23 -9.93
CA ALA A 102 -8.12 8.25 -10.61
C ALA A 102 -8.49 8.02 -12.09
N GLY A 103 -9.75 8.23 -12.49
CA GLY A 103 -10.19 8.07 -13.88
C GLY A 103 -9.65 9.15 -14.84
N ARG A 104 -9.26 10.32 -14.31
CA ARG A 104 -8.80 11.48 -15.09
C ARG A 104 -7.30 11.74 -14.97
N THR A 105 -6.54 10.83 -14.38
CA THR A 105 -5.09 10.97 -14.28
C THR A 105 -4.39 10.53 -15.58
N ALA A 106 -3.30 11.23 -15.92
CA ALA A 106 -2.48 10.96 -17.09
C ALA A 106 -1.72 9.64 -16.97
N LEU A 107 -1.38 9.00 -18.10
CA LEU A 107 -0.33 7.98 -18.08
C LEU A 107 1.02 8.60 -17.69
N SER A 108 1.88 7.82 -17.04
CA SER A 108 3.25 8.24 -16.71
C SER A 108 4.08 8.56 -17.95
N GLN A 109 3.79 7.86 -19.06
CA GLN A 109 4.46 7.98 -20.34
C GLN A 109 3.44 7.82 -21.47
N MET A 110 3.70 8.50 -22.60
CA MET A 110 2.87 8.42 -23.82
C MET A 110 1.40 8.85 -23.64
N ASP A 111 1.07 9.74 -22.69
CA ASP A 111 -0.31 10.22 -22.52
C ASP A 111 -0.80 11.02 -23.75
N MET A 112 0.09 11.69 -24.49
CA MET A 112 -0.19 12.44 -25.73
C MET A 112 -1.47 13.28 -25.65
N CYS A 113 -1.52 14.21 -24.69
CA CYS A 113 -2.70 15.04 -24.40
C CYS A 113 -3.98 14.23 -24.11
N GLY A 114 -3.84 13.05 -23.51
CA GLY A 114 -4.94 12.15 -23.13
C GLY A 114 -5.29 11.07 -24.16
N LEU A 115 -4.71 11.08 -25.37
CA LEU A 115 -4.95 10.05 -26.39
C LEU A 115 -4.47 8.67 -25.93
N GLY A 116 -3.27 8.58 -25.35
CA GLY A 116 -2.73 7.31 -24.85
C GLY A 116 -3.61 6.71 -23.76
N ARG A 117 -4.19 7.56 -22.91
CA ARG A 117 -5.12 7.16 -21.85
C ARG A 117 -6.43 6.65 -22.36
N MET A 118 -6.94 7.24 -23.42
CA MET A 118 -8.20 6.80 -24.03
C MET A 118 -8.03 5.43 -24.68
N LEU A 119 -6.90 5.22 -25.37
CA LEU A 119 -6.56 3.92 -25.97
C LEU A 119 -6.40 2.84 -24.90
N MET A 120 -5.59 3.10 -23.87
CA MET A 120 -5.40 2.18 -22.75
C MET A 120 -6.73 1.82 -22.07
N GLN A 121 -7.59 2.80 -21.79
CA GLN A 121 -8.91 2.56 -21.21
C GLN A 121 -9.82 1.71 -22.11
N SER A 122 -9.78 1.94 -23.42
CA SER A 122 -10.53 1.14 -24.38
C SER A 122 -10.10 -0.33 -24.32
N GLU A 123 -8.78 -0.58 -24.31
CA GLU A 123 -8.24 -1.94 -24.22
C GLU A 123 -8.53 -2.61 -22.87
N MET A 124 -8.41 -1.90 -21.75
CA MET A 124 -8.76 -2.44 -20.42
C MET A 124 -10.23 -2.85 -20.35
N LYS A 125 -11.15 -2.01 -20.85
CA LYS A 125 -12.59 -2.33 -20.90
C LYS A 125 -12.88 -3.58 -21.73
N LYS A 126 -12.24 -3.72 -22.89
CA LYS A 126 -12.37 -4.93 -23.74
C LYS A 126 -11.91 -6.19 -23.01
N LYS A 127 -10.86 -6.07 -22.19
CA LYS A 127 -10.28 -7.17 -21.41
C LYS A 127 -10.93 -7.37 -20.04
N ASN A 128 -11.92 -6.54 -19.70
CA ASN A 128 -12.65 -6.59 -18.44
C ASN A 128 -11.72 -6.48 -17.21
N ILE A 129 -10.74 -5.58 -17.32
CA ILE A 129 -9.78 -5.21 -16.27
C ILE A 129 -10.21 -3.90 -15.63
#